data_AF-A0A5R9PZF6-F1
#
_entry.id   AF-A0A5R9PZF6-F1
#
_cell.length_a   1.000
_cell.length_b   1.000
_cell.length_c   1.000
_cell.angle_alpha   90.00
_cell.angle_beta   90.00
_cell.angle_gamma   90.00
#
_symmetry.space_group_name_H-M   'P 1'
#
loop_
_entity.id
_entity.type
_entity.pdbx_description
1 polymer ?
#
loop_
_entity_poly.entity_id
_entity_poly.type
_entity_poly.pdbx_seq_one_letter_code
_entity_poly.pdbx_strand_id
1 'polypeptide(L)'
;MATCFENFLLIDSNAEFSRDFVTYQNQQFPNKPQHLIVAGEDTRHLVKMMFDNLIKDYCYCDFANEISVTELAAYLLEHHQIAGVIIHDLDFHLANEEQRAIFNALHPIRYLVEITPEGYNYSKIPDVFHENHLSCHSEHLDEADRSIEASLCKLEND
;
A
#
# COMPACT_ATOMS: atom_id res chain seq x y z
N MET A 1 -16.01 -18.15 -11.04
CA MET A 1 -16.42 -17.58 -9.75
C MET A 1 -15.57 -16.34 -9.53
N ALA A 2 -16.15 -15.29 -8.94
CA ALA A 2 -15.66 -13.92 -8.98
C ALA A 2 -14.19 -13.75 -8.58
N THR A 3 -13.38 -13.17 -9.48
CA THR A 3 -12.06 -12.62 -9.14
C THR A 3 -12.30 -11.41 -8.24
N CYS A 4 -12.16 -11.59 -6.92
CA CYS A 4 -12.15 -10.49 -5.97
C CYS A 4 -11.08 -9.50 -6.42
N PHE A 5 -11.44 -8.24 -6.63
CA PHE A 5 -10.46 -7.22 -6.95
C PHE A 5 -9.55 -7.02 -5.75
N GLU A 6 -8.27 -7.35 -5.89
CA GLU A 6 -7.29 -7.27 -4.83
C GLU A 6 -6.95 -5.80 -4.53
N ASN A 7 -6.82 -5.44 -3.25
CA ASN A 7 -6.45 -4.09 -2.82
C ASN A 7 -4.96 -3.98 -2.55
N PHE A 8 -4.41 -2.79 -2.67
CA PHE A 8 -3.11 -2.44 -2.12
C PHE A 8 -3.26 -1.62 -0.85
N LEU A 9 -2.32 -1.80 0.07
CA LEU A 9 -2.15 -0.93 1.22
C LEU A 9 -1.08 0.13 0.91
N LEU A 10 -1.44 1.41 0.96
CA LEU A 10 -0.48 2.51 0.96
C LEU A 10 -0.20 2.95 2.41
N ILE A 11 1.08 3.00 2.76
CA ILE A 11 1.54 3.54 4.05
C ILE A 11 1.62 5.07 3.93
N ASP A 12 0.77 5.76 4.68
CA ASP A 12 0.73 7.22 4.77
C ASP A 12 1.67 7.72 5.87
N SER A 13 2.95 7.80 5.54
CA SER A 13 3.99 8.46 6.34
C SER A 13 4.09 9.96 6.05
N ASN A 14 3.57 10.41 4.90
CA ASN A 14 3.56 11.79 4.47
C ASN A 14 2.27 12.10 3.69
N ALA A 15 1.43 12.96 4.26
CA ALA A 15 0.13 13.31 3.71
C ALA A 15 0.19 13.98 2.32
N GLU A 16 1.23 14.76 2.04
CA GLU A 16 1.41 15.41 0.74
C GLU A 16 1.74 14.36 -0.32
N PHE A 17 2.70 13.49 -0.03
CA PHE A 17 3.06 12.37 -0.91
C PHE A 17 1.86 11.47 -1.20
N SER A 18 1.15 11.00 -0.17
CA SER A 18 0.07 10.02 -0.36
C SER A 18 -1.05 10.59 -1.22
N ARG A 19 -1.42 11.85 -1.02
CA ARG A 19 -2.43 12.49 -1.87
C ARG A 19 -1.97 12.71 -3.30
N ASP A 20 -0.75 13.19 -3.50
CA ASP A 20 -0.22 13.45 -4.83
C ASP A 20 -0.05 12.16 -5.64
N PHE A 21 0.46 11.11 -5.00
CA PHE A 21 0.59 9.77 -5.58
C PHE A 21 -0.75 9.23 -6.03
N VAL A 22 -1.75 9.25 -5.15
CA VAL A 22 -3.09 8.74 -5.47
C VAL A 22 -3.77 9.58 -6.55
N THR A 23 -3.59 10.89 -6.52
CA THR A 23 -4.12 11.79 -7.55
C THR A 23 -3.51 11.47 -8.91
N TYR A 24 -2.19 11.30 -8.98
CA TYR A 24 -1.49 10.89 -10.19
C TYR A 24 -2.00 9.55 -10.72
N GLN A 25 -2.10 8.53 -9.86
CA GLN A 25 -2.61 7.20 -10.24
C GLN A 25 -4.03 7.27 -10.80
N ASN A 26 -4.91 8.03 -10.16
CA ASN A 26 -6.29 8.21 -10.63
C ASN A 26 -6.35 8.97 -11.97
N GLN A 27 -5.41 9.88 -12.24
CA GLN A 27 -5.31 10.57 -13.53
C GLN A 27 -4.78 9.68 -14.64
N GLN A 28 -3.79 8.81 -14.35
CA GLN A 28 -3.29 7.83 -15.31
C GLN A 28 -4.33 6.74 -15.61
N PHE A 29 -5.20 6.43 -14.65
CA PHE A 29 -6.18 5.34 -14.76
C PHE A 29 -7.62 5.75 -14.40
N PRO A 30 -8.24 6.72 -15.10
CA PRO A 30 -9.50 7.35 -14.69
C PRO A 30 -10.73 6.41 -14.72
N ASN A 31 -10.63 5.27 -15.42
CA ASN A 31 -11.72 4.31 -15.58
C ASN A 31 -11.51 3.01 -14.78
N LYS A 32 -10.48 2.93 -13.93
CA LYS A 32 -10.27 1.77 -13.06
C LYS A 32 -10.86 2.03 -11.68
N PRO A 33 -11.49 1.02 -11.04
CA PRO A 33 -11.93 1.18 -9.66
C PRO A 33 -10.71 1.41 -8.76
N GLN A 34 -10.92 2.20 -7.71
CA GLN A 34 -9.89 2.41 -6.70
C GLN A 34 -9.74 1.14 -5.88
N HIS A 35 -8.54 0.58 -5.92
CA HIS A 35 -8.16 -0.61 -5.17
C HIS A 35 -7.05 -0.26 -4.17
N LEU A 36 -7.16 0.93 -3.57
CA LEU A 36 -6.18 1.43 -2.63
C LEU A 36 -6.83 1.69 -1.27
N ILE A 37 -6.26 1.08 -0.25
CA ILE A 37 -6.54 1.32 1.16
C ILE A 37 -5.34 2.10 1.69
N VAL A 38 -5.58 3.17 2.43
CA VAL A 38 -4.50 4.00 2.99
C VAL A 38 -4.51 3.92 4.51
N ALA A 39 -3.36 3.64 5.10
CA ALA A 39 -3.22 3.59 6.55
C ALA A 39 -2.17 4.59 7.04
N GLY A 40 -2.50 5.32 8.11
CA GLY A 40 -1.61 6.31 8.73
C GLY A 40 -2.23 6.99 9.95
N GLU A 41 -1.49 7.90 10.57
CA GLU A 41 -1.90 8.54 11.83
C GLU A 41 -2.82 9.75 11.62
N ASP A 42 -2.69 10.48 10.50
CA ASP A 42 -3.50 11.66 10.20
C ASP A 42 -4.88 11.27 9.64
N THR A 43 -5.75 10.81 10.52
CA THR A 43 -7.13 10.43 10.15
C THR A 43 -7.92 11.54 9.45
N ARG A 44 -7.64 12.82 9.71
CA ARG A 44 -8.32 13.93 9.04
C ARG A 44 -7.95 13.97 7.57
N HIS A 45 -6.68 13.79 7.25
CA HIS A 45 -6.18 13.67 5.89
C HIS A 45 -6.78 12.45 5.19
N LEU A 46 -6.76 11.29 5.83
CA LEU A 46 -7.28 10.04 5.24
C LEU A 46 -8.79 10.13 4.93
N VAL A 47 -9.59 10.66 5.86
CA VAL A 47 -11.03 10.91 5.65
C VAL A 47 -11.25 11.86 4.47
N LYS A 48 -10.42 12.90 4.35
CA LYS A 48 -10.50 13.84 3.22
C LYS A 48 -10.20 13.13 1.90
N MET A 49 -9.19 12.26 1.84
CA MET A 49 -8.89 11.47 0.64
C MET A 49 -10.06 10.56 0.26
N MET A 50 -10.69 9.91 1.23
CA MET A 50 -11.88 9.07 0.98
C MET A 50 -13.06 9.91 0.48
N PHE A 51 -13.34 11.06 1.11
CA PHE A 51 -14.43 11.95 0.70
C PHE A 51 -14.25 12.53 -0.70
N ASP A 52 -13.00 12.86 -1.05
CA ASP A 52 -12.64 13.31 -2.40
C ASP A 52 -12.70 12.15 -3.44
N ASN A 53 -13.11 10.94 -3.02
CA ASN A 53 -13.09 9.71 -3.81
C ASN A 53 -11.72 9.48 -4.43
N LEU A 54 -10.65 9.59 -3.64
CA LEU A 54 -9.30 9.27 -4.09
C LEU A 54 -8.93 7.82 -3.75
N ILE A 55 -9.48 7.30 -2.66
CA ILE A 55 -9.15 5.98 -2.10
C ILE A 55 -10.42 5.20 -1.78
N LYS A 56 -10.30 3.88 -1.73
CA LYS A 56 -11.43 2.97 -1.46
C LYS A 56 -11.80 2.94 0.01
N ASP A 57 -10.79 2.89 0.87
CA ASP A 57 -10.95 2.81 2.31
C ASP A 57 -9.72 3.41 3.02
N TYR A 58 -9.85 3.67 4.32
CA TYR A 58 -8.73 4.11 5.14
C TYR A 58 -8.73 3.45 6.52
N CYS A 59 -7.54 3.39 7.12
CA CYS A 59 -7.36 2.87 8.47
C CYS A 59 -6.47 3.81 9.27
N TYR A 60 -6.81 4.03 10.55
CA TYR A 60 -5.84 4.61 11.46
C TYR A 60 -4.73 3.58 11.73
N CYS A 61 -3.47 4.01 11.66
CA CYS A 61 -2.35 3.22 12.12
C CYS A 61 -1.17 4.10 12.50
N ASP A 62 -0.66 3.94 13.72
CA ASP A 62 0.65 4.42 14.15
C ASP A 62 1.69 3.33 13.87
N PHE A 63 2.53 3.54 12.84
CA PHE A 63 3.56 2.57 12.44
C PHE A 63 4.80 2.56 13.35
N ALA A 64 4.84 3.40 14.38
CA ALA A 64 5.78 3.27 15.49
C ALA A 64 5.20 2.44 16.66
N ASN A 65 3.95 1.98 16.57
CA ASN A 65 3.27 1.23 17.61
C ASN A 65 2.80 -0.15 17.12
N GLU A 66 3.46 -1.21 17.58
CA GLU A 66 3.19 -2.61 17.22
C GLU A 66 1.72 -3.03 17.47
N ILE A 67 1.09 -2.52 18.54
CA ILE A 67 -0.32 -2.80 18.83
C ILE A 67 -1.21 -2.21 17.74
N SER A 68 -0.95 -0.96 17.34
CA SER A 68 -1.70 -0.30 16.27
C SER A 68 -1.56 -1.04 14.94
N VAL A 69 -0.36 -1.55 14.64
CA VAL A 69 -0.12 -2.34 13.42
C VAL A 69 -0.83 -3.70 13.48
N THR A 70 -0.88 -4.33 14.66
CA THR A 70 -1.62 -5.59 14.85
C THR A 70 -3.12 -5.41 14.61
N GLU A 71 -3.70 -4.31 15.11
CA GLU A 71 -5.10 -3.97 14.88
C GLU A 71 -5.37 -3.69 13.40
N LEU A 72 -4.46 -2.98 12.73
CA LEU A 72 -4.51 -2.79 11.27
C LEU A 72 -4.49 -4.13 10.54
N ALA A 73 -3.55 -5.02 10.86
CA ALA A 73 -3.41 -6.32 10.21
C ALA A 73 -4.68 -7.18 10.37
N ALA A 74 -5.24 -7.23 11.58
CA ALA A 74 -6.48 -7.94 11.86
C ALA A 74 -7.66 -7.36 11.06
N TYR A 75 -7.81 -6.04 11.04
CA TYR A 75 -8.85 -5.35 10.27
C TYR A 75 -8.72 -5.65 8.77
N LEU A 76 -7.50 -5.56 8.22
CA LEU A 76 -7.26 -5.83 6.81
C LEU A 76 -7.62 -7.29 6.50
N LEU A 77 -7.14 -8.26 7.28
CA LEU A 77 -7.48 -9.68 7.07
C LEU A 77 -8.99 -9.97 7.11
N GLU A 78 -9.74 -9.29 7.97
CA GLU A 78 -11.18 -9.50 8.12
C GLU A 78 -11.99 -8.86 6.98
N HIS A 79 -11.57 -7.69 6.49
CA HIS A 79 -12.40 -6.86 5.61
C HIS A 79 -11.86 -6.68 4.19
N HIS A 80 -10.57 -6.95 3.97
CA HIS A 80 -9.86 -6.60 2.74
C HIS A 80 -8.87 -7.68 2.31
N GLN A 81 -8.89 -8.05 1.03
CA GLN A 81 -7.80 -8.85 0.46
C GLN A 81 -6.70 -7.91 0.00
N ILE A 82 -5.54 -7.97 0.66
CA ILE A 82 -4.36 -7.17 0.33
C ILE A 82 -3.45 -7.98 -0.60
N ALA A 83 -3.12 -7.42 -1.76
CA ALA A 83 -2.19 -7.97 -2.75
C ALA A 83 -0.75 -7.45 -2.57
N GLY A 84 -0.58 -6.33 -1.87
CA GLY A 84 0.73 -5.74 -1.71
C GLY A 84 0.71 -4.46 -0.87
N VAL A 85 1.89 -4.08 -0.41
CA VAL A 85 2.11 -2.84 0.33
C VAL A 85 2.95 -1.88 -0.51
N ILE A 86 2.57 -0.60 -0.52
CA ILE A 86 3.25 0.50 -1.19
C ILE A 86 3.78 1.44 -0.12
N ILE A 87 5.07 1.77 -0.21
CA ILE A 87 5.78 2.62 0.73
C ILE A 87 6.51 3.70 -0.04
N HIS A 88 6.50 4.94 0.44
CA HIS A 88 7.35 5.99 -0.11
C HIS A 88 8.82 5.65 0.10
N ASP A 89 9.62 5.72 -0.95
CA ASP A 89 11.05 5.33 -0.91
C ASP A 89 11.83 6.11 0.15
N LEU A 90 11.65 7.43 0.21
CA LEU A 90 12.34 8.27 1.18
C LEU A 90 11.98 7.89 2.62
N ASP A 91 10.70 7.64 2.89
CA ASP A 91 10.23 7.34 4.25
C ASP A 91 10.72 5.96 4.71
N PHE A 92 10.80 4.99 3.81
CA PHE A 92 11.41 3.68 4.10
C PHE A 92 12.89 3.79 4.48
N HIS A 93 13.66 4.63 3.77
CA HIS A 93 15.07 4.84 4.06
C HIS A 93 15.32 5.66 5.34
N LEU A 94 14.40 6.56 5.69
CA LEU A 94 14.47 7.34 6.92
C LEU A 94 13.96 6.59 8.16
N ALA A 95 13.19 5.51 7.98
CA ALA A 95 12.68 4.69 9.05
C ALA A 95 13.80 4.12 9.94
N ASN A 96 13.53 3.95 11.23
CA ASN A 96 14.46 3.26 12.12
C ASN A 96 14.39 1.73 11.93
N GLU A 97 15.21 0.98 12.66
CA GLU A 97 15.23 -0.49 12.54
C GLU A 97 13.90 -1.15 12.93
N GLU A 98 13.21 -0.64 13.95
CA GLU A 98 11.92 -1.16 14.41
C GLU A 98 10.82 -0.93 13.37
N GLN A 99 10.75 0.27 12.80
CA GLN A 99 9.81 0.62 11.74
C GLN A 99 10.07 -0.19 10.46
N ARG A 100 11.34 -0.37 10.07
CA ARG A 100 11.68 -1.24 8.94
C ARG A 100 11.28 -2.69 9.20
N ALA A 101 11.47 -3.20 10.42
CA ALA A 101 11.02 -4.53 10.80
C ALA A 101 9.49 -4.68 10.67
N ILE A 102 8.74 -3.65 11.08
CA ILE A 102 7.29 -3.57 10.87
C ILE A 102 6.95 -3.62 9.38
N PHE A 103 7.52 -2.74 8.55
CA PHE A 103 7.26 -2.71 7.10
C PHE A 103 7.57 -4.03 6.40
N ASN A 104 8.67 -4.67 6.79
CA ASN A 104 9.09 -5.98 6.27
C ASN A 104 8.24 -7.15 6.78
N ALA A 105 7.40 -6.94 7.79
CA ALA A 105 6.47 -7.94 8.33
C ALA A 105 5.03 -7.78 7.81
N LEU A 106 4.68 -6.65 7.19
CA LEU A 106 3.29 -6.39 6.74
C LEU A 106 2.85 -7.36 5.64
N HIS A 107 3.66 -7.54 4.60
CA HIS A 107 3.25 -8.30 3.41
C HIS A 107 4.48 -8.82 2.66
N PRO A 108 4.46 -10.00 2.02
CA PRO A 108 5.60 -10.49 1.24
C PRO A 108 5.88 -9.69 -0.04
N ILE A 109 4.81 -9.22 -0.69
CA ILE A 109 4.90 -8.33 -1.85
C ILE A 109 4.90 -6.87 -1.36
N ARG A 110 5.99 -6.16 -1.58
CA ARG A 110 6.17 -4.76 -1.16
C ARG A 110 6.90 -3.96 -2.23
N TYR A 111 6.46 -2.72 -2.44
CA TYR A 111 7.06 -1.79 -3.39
C TYR A 111 7.46 -0.49 -2.71
N LEU A 112 8.65 0.00 -3.04
CA LEU A 112 9.04 1.38 -2.83
C LEU A 112 8.60 2.21 -4.03
N VAL A 113 8.09 3.40 -3.75
CA VAL A 113 7.71 4.39 -4.74
C VAL A 113 8.59 5.62 -4.60
N GLU A 114 9.32 5.93 -5.65
CA GLU A 114 10.16 7.13 -5.77
C GLU A 114 9.46 8.17 -6.66
N ILE A 115 9.51 9.44 -6.25
CA ILE A 115 9.03 10.57 -7.05
C ILE A 115 10.11 10.95 -8.07
N THR A 116 9.72 11.05 -9.35
CA THR A 116 10.60 11.43 -10.45
C THR A 116 10.01 12.60 -11.25
N PRO A 117 10.80 13.29 -12.09
CA PRO A 117 10.28 14.34 -12.96
C PRO A 117 9.17 13.86 -13.92
N GLU A 118 9.16 12.58 -14.31
CA GLU A 118 8.15 12.00 -15.21
C GLU A 118 6.95 11.37 -14.48
N GLY A 119 6.98 11.27 -13.15
CA GLY A 119 5.92 10.62 -12.36
C GLY A 119 6.49 9.79 -11.21
N TYR A 120 6.16 8.50 -11.18
CA TYR A 120 6.52 7.62 -10.07
C TYR A 120 7.17 6.34 -10.57
N ASN A 121 8.30 5.98 -9.96
CA ASN A 121 9.01 4.73 -10.21
C ASN A 121 8.75 3.74 -9.08
N TYR A 122 8.68 2.45 -9.44
CA TYR A 122 8.40 1.36 -8.50
C TYR A 122 9.60 0.42 -8.44
N SER A 123 10.00 0.05 -7.23
CA SER A 123 11.00 -1.01 -7.02
C SER A 123 10.53 -1.99 -5.95
N LYS A 124 10.74 -3.29 -6.17
CA LYS A 124 10.41 -4.31 -5.15
C LYS A 124 11.41 -4.22 -4.01
N ILE A 125 10.93 -4.33 -2.76
CA ILE A 125 11.82 -4.42 -1.59
C ILE A 125 12.44 -5.83 -1.55
N PRO A 126 13.78 -5.97 -1.59
CA PRO A 126 14.44 -7.28 -1.63
C PRO A 126 14.56 -7.94 -0.25
N ASP A 127 14.26 -7.21 0.82
CA ASP A 127 14.37 -7.69 2.19
C ASP A 127 13.50 -8.94 2.43
N VAL A 128 13.95 -9.79 3.35
CA VAL A 128 13.25 -11.03 3.67
C VAL A 128 11.93 -10.71 4.38
N PHE A 129 10.84 -11.28 3.88
CA PHE A 129 9.56 -11.27 4.58
C PHE A 129 9.58 -12.28 5.73
N HIS A 130 9.16 -11.82 6.90
CA HIS A 130 8.97 -12.66 8.08
C HIS A 130 7.51 -12.57 8.51
N GLU A 131 6.77 -13.64 8.25
CA GLU A 131 5.38 -13.75 8.68
C GLU A 131 5.27 -13.73 10.21
N ASN A 132 4.38 -12.89 10.72
CA ASN A 132 4.04 -12.79 12.13
C ASN A 132 2.66 -12.14 12.31
N HIS A 133 2.35 -11.73 13.54
CA HIS A 133 1.05 -11.13 13.88
C HIS A 133 0.80 -9.73 13.29
N LEU A 134 1.80 -9.12 12.63
CA LEU A 134 1.71 -7.85 11.89
C LEU A 134 1.36 -8.06 10.41
N SER A 135 1.36 -9.30 9.94
CA SER A 135 1.16 -9.63 8.54
C SER A 135 -0.31 -9.51 8.13
N CYS A 136 -0.57 -8.87 6.98
CA CYS A 136 -1.91 -8.62 6.43
C CYS A 136 -2.17 -9.33 5.09
N HIS A 137 -1.32 -10.28 4.70
CA HIS A 137 -1.45 -11.02 3.45
C HIS A 137 -2.47 -12.18 3.59
N SER A 138 -3.23 -12.44 2.53
CA SER A 138 -4.17 -13.57 2.47
C SER A 138 -3.50 -14.81 1.85
N GLU A 139 -3.99 -16.02 2.14
CA GLU A 139 -3.42 -17.30 1.66
C GLU A 139 -3.41 -17.47 0.11
N HIS A 140 -3.95 -16.51 -0.65
CA HIS A 140 -4.14 -16.57 -2.11
C HIS A 140 -3.17 -15.70 -2.93
N LEU A 141 -1.92 -15.55 -2.48
CA LEU A 141 -0.92 -14.66 -3.10
C LEU A 141 -0.48 -15.04 -4.52
N ASP A 142 -0.65 -16.30 -4.94
CA ASP A 142 -0.17 -16.80 -6.23
C ASP A 142 -0.81 -16.10 -7.46
N GLU A 143 -1.95 -15.41 -7.28
CA GLU A 143 -2.63 -14.67 -8.35
C GLU A 143 -2.30 -13.17 -8.34
N ALA A 144 -2.01 -12.59 -7.18
CA ALA A 144 -1.72 -11.17 -6.98
C ALA A 144 -0.44 -10.72 -7.69
N ASP A 145 0.64 -11.51 -7.60
CA ASP A 145 1.91 -11.21 -8.26
C ASP A 145 1.74 -11.02 -9.78
N ARG A 146 0.84 -11.78 -10.41
CA ARG A 146 0.54 -11.67 -11.85
C ARG A 146 -0.32 -10.45 -12.18
N SER A 147 -1.17 -10.00 -11.27
CA SER A 147 -2.05 -8.83 -11.45
C SER A 147 -1.26 -7.52 -11.37
N ILE A 148 -0.25 -7.46 -10.51
CA ILE A 148 0.63 -6.30 -10.37
C ILE A 148 1.62 -6.24 -11.52
N GLU A 149 2.26 -7.32 -11.92
CA GLU A 149 3.03 -7.34 -13.17
C GLU A 149 2.11 -7.08 -14.38
N ALA A 150 0.86 -7.52 -14.42
CA ALA A 150 -0.04 -7.14 -15.51
C ALA A 150 -0.50 -5.66 -15.44
N SER A 151 -0.56 -5.07 -14.26
CA SER A 151 -0.96 -3.66 -14.04
C SER A 151 0.21 -2.69 -14.15
N LEU A 152 1.43 -3.13 -13.83
CA LEU A 152 2.70 -2.41 -13.93
C LEU A 152 3.44 -2.72 -15.25
N CYS A 153 3.43 -3.92 -15.82
CA CYS A 153 4.07 -4.21 -17.12
C CYS A 153 3.24 -3.73 -18.33
N LYS A 154 1.98 -3.29 -18.14
CA LYS A 154 1.34 -2.40 -19.12
C LYS A 154 2.00 -1.00 -19.17
N LEU A 155 2.93 -0.67 -18.26
CA LEU A 155 3.70 0.56 -18.27
C LEU A 155 4.90 0.56 -19.25
N GLU A 156 5.22 -0.56 -19.92
CA GLU A 156 6.36 -0.61 -20.87
C GLU A 156 5.97 -0.78 -22.35
N ASN A 157 4.71 -1.05 -22.70
CA ASN A 157 4.34 -1.44 -24.07
C ASN A 157 3.10 -0.76 -24.67
N ASP A 158 2.65 0.38 -24.14
CA ASP A 158 1.73 1.30 -24.84
C ASP A 158 2.42 2.65 -25.12
#